data_AF-A0A926ERR7-F1
#
_entry.id   AF-A0A926ERR7-F1
#
_cell.length_a   1.000
_cell.length_b   1.000
_cell.length_c   1.000
_cell.angle_alpha   90.00
_cell.angle_beta   90.00
_cell.angle_gamma   90.00
#
_symmetry.space_group_name_H-M   'P 1'
#
loop_
_entity.id
_entity.type
_entity.pdbx_description
1 polymer ?
#
loop_
_entity_poly.entity_id
_entity_poly.type
_entity_poly.pdbx_seq_one_letter_code
_entity_poly.pdbx_strand_id
1 'polypeptide(L)'
;MLVFEDKFRIDMDLRKFFNNQNVCFIDIETTGLSSKYCSIYLIGLMYYNYQEKMWHLIQLFAETLDEEKNILLNFIDYMSGFDKIITFNGDTFDIPFINNRLNAFNIDYEIAAENSFDLYKYVRENKSYLNLENLKLKTLEKRLGIYREDLYSGKDCIKFYKDYIKTNNYELRDIILKHNYDDLYYLVFILQILDIIDDIKSVKFNLSDTTICMKIKNIILSGDFFIITGSFEGNFSIQYYGNNYNIILNQDKTFEISLEYNVGLVTKDKKAFYIDKRKLALLKDIEDCTNYQISNNILLLQVDKEFCIDNIKEIIKKLIMNSI
;
A
#
# COMPACT_ATOMS: atom_id res chain seq x y z
N MET A 1 -26.60 -8.27 -20.62
CA MET A 1 -25.65 -7.96 -19.53
C MET A 1 -26.13 -8.73 -18.34
N LEU A 2 -25.23 -9.50 -17.73
CA LEU A 2 -25.50 -10.27 -16.54
C LEU A 2 -25.02 -9.52 -15.30
N VAL A 3 -25.74 -9.70 -14.20
CA VAL A 3 -25.35 -9.26 -12.87
C VAL A 3 -25.17 -10.50 -12.02
N PHE A 4 -23.96 -10.73 -11.52
CA PHE A 4 -23.70 -11.75 -10.51
C PHE A 4 -23.52 -11.06 -9.16
N GLU A 5 -24.11 -11.63 -8.12
CA GLU A 5 -24.00 -11.12 -6.76
C GLU A 5 -23.63 -12.27 -5.83
N ASP A 6 -22.67 -12.02 -4.95
CA ASP A 6 -22.37 -12.86 -3.81
C ASP A 6 -22.40 -12.05 -2.52
N LYS A 7 -22.90 -12.65 -1.46
CA LYS A 7 -23.03 -12.05 -0.14
C LYS A 7 -22.38 -12.93 0.91
N PHE A 8 -21.38 -12.39 1.60
CA PHE A 8 -20.59 -13.16 2.57
C PHE A 8 -20.20 -12.32 3.77
N ARG A 9 -19.53 -12.96 4.74
CA ARG A 9 -19.03 -12.30 5.95
C ARG A 9 -17.52 -12.45 6.02
N ILE A 10 -16.84 -11.32 6.14
CA ILE A 10 -15.41 -11.22 6.50
C ILE A 10 -15.36 -10.38 7.76
N ASP A 11 -14.55 -10.82 8.73
CA ASP A 11 -14.21 -10.04 9.91
C ASP A 11 -13.12 -9.02 9.54
N MET A 12 -13.55 -7.87 9.00
CA MET A 12 -12.69 -6.75 8.64
C MET A 12 -13.40 -5.43 8.92
N ASP A 13 -12.83 -4.60 9.79
CA ASP A 13 -13.35 -3.26 10.07
C ASP A 13 -12.66 -2.23 9.17
N LEU A 14 -13.39 -1.73 8.17
CA LEU A 14 -12.89 -0.70 7.25
C LEU A 14 -12.78 0.68 7.89
N ARG A 15 -13.50 0.93 9.00
CA ARG A 15 -13.56 2.25 9.63
C ARG A 15 -12.21 2.68 10.17
N LYS A 16 -11.35 1.72 10.55
CA LYS A 16 -9.98 2.01 11.01
C LYS A 16 -9.08 2.58 9.91
N PHE A 17 -9.33 2.24 8.65
CA PHE A 17 -8.52 2.68 7.52
C PHE A 17 -9.07 3.94 6.85
N PHE A 18 -10.39 4.10 6.85
CA PHE A 18 -11.07 5.12 6.06
C PHE A 18 -12.02 6.01 6.87
N ASN A 19 -11.86 6.13 8.19
CA ASN A 19 -12.57 7.11 9.03
C ASN A 19 -14.09 7.18 8.82
N ASN A 20 -14.78 6.04 8.79
CA ASN A 20 -16.22 5.89 8.53
C ASN A 20 -16.72 6.32 7.14
N GLN A 21 -15.83 6.57 6.17
CA GLN A 21 -16.23 6.74 4.77
C GLN A 21 -16.86 5.45 4.23
N ASN A 22 -17.88 5.59 3.39
CA ASN A 22 -18.43 4.49 2.61
C ASN A 22 -17.46 4.18 1.47
N VAL A 23 -16.93 2.95 1.45
CA VAL A 23 -15.87 2.55 0.52
C VAL A 23 -16.37 1.48 -0.43
N CYS A 24 -15.95 1.54 -1.69
CA CYS A 24 -16.14 0.49 -2.68
C CYS A 24 -14.79 0.09 -3.27
N PHE A 25 -14.54 -1.21 -3.34
CA PHE A 25 -13.42 -1.78 -4.07
C PHE A 25 -13.85 -2.02 -5.51
N ILE A 26 -12.98 -1.71 -6.47
CA ILE A 26 -13.28 -1.87 -7.90
C ILE A 26 -12.09 -2.53 -8.59
N ASP A 27 -12.41 -3.41 -9.53
CA ASP A 27 -11.50 -4.00 -10.49
C ASP A 27 -12.24 -4.17 -11.84
N ILE A 28 -11.56 -3.91 -12.95
CA ILE A 28 -12.13 -4.06 -14.28
C ILE A 28 -11.40 -5.08 -15.14
N GLU A 29 -12.15 -5.71 -16.02
CA GLU A 29 -11.58 -6.48 -17.12
C GLU A 29 -11.94 -5.86 -18.47
N THR A 30 -10.95 -5.84 -19.37
CA THR A 30 -11.02 -5.10 -20.62
C THR A 30 -10.57 -5.96 -21.79
N THR A 31 -11.02 -5.66 -23.01
CA THR A 31 -10.61 -6.39 -24.21
C THR A 31 -9.17 -6.11 -24.67
N GLY A 32 -8.46 -5.24 -23.94
CA GLY A 32 -7.07 -4.84 -24.14
C GLY A 32 -6.74 -3.55 -23.38
N LEU A 33 -5.48 -3.11 -23.45
CA LEU A 33 -4.93 -2.09 -22.55
C LEU A 33 -5.25 -0.63 -22.91
N SER A 34 -5.93 -0.36 -24.03
CA SER A 34 -6.17 1.01 -24.51
C SER A 34 -7.66 1.36 -24.47
N SER A 35 -8.05 2.25 -23.55
CA SER A 35 -9.45 2.74 -23.44
C SER A 35 -10.00 3.40 -24.72
N LYS A 36 -9.11 3.84 -25.61
CA LYS A 36 -9.48 4.39 -26.92
C LYS A 36 -9.97 3.33 -27.90
N TYR A 37 -9.42 2.11 -27.86
CA TYR A 37 -9.67 1.06 -28.86
C TYR A 37 -10.28 -0.21 -28.27
N CYS A 38 -10.25 -0.36 -26.95
CA CYS A 38 -10.72 -1.50 -26.21
C CYS A 38 -11.92 -1.10 -25.34
N SER A 39 -12.67 -2.12 -24.94
CA SER A 39 -13.91 -1.99 -24.18
C SER A 39 -13.79 -2.71 -22.84
N ILE A 40 -14.51 -2.22 -21.85
CA ILE A 40 -14.75 -2.91 -20.58
C ILE A 40 -15.79 -3.99 -20.82
N TYR A 41 -15.52 -5.22 -20.36
CA TYR A 41 -16.50 -6.31 -20.41
C TYR A 41 -16.91 -6.82 -19.02
N LEU A 42 -16.18 -6.45 -17.97
CA LEU A 42 -16.55 -6.76 -16.61
C LEU A 42 -16.13 -5.61 -15.70
N ILE A 43 -17.05 -5.14 -14.87
CA ILE A 43 -16.73 -4.31 -13.71
C ILE A 43 -17.14 -5.10 -12.47
N GLY A 44 -16.17 -5.40 -11.63
CA GLY A 44 -16.41 -5.94 -10.31
C GLY A 44 -16.46 -4.82 -9.28
N LEU A 45 -17.38 -4.92 -8.33
CA LEU A 45 -17.56 -4.02 -7.21
C LEU A 45 -17.64 -4.84 -5.93
N MET A 46 -16.98 -4.40 -4.88
CA MET A 46 -17.14 -5.00 -3.56
C MET A 46 -17.26 -3.93 -2.48
N TYR A 47 -18.22 -4.09 -1.57
CA TYR A 47 -18.45 -3.15 -0.49
C TYR A 47 -19.10 -3.83 0.72
N TYR A 48 -19.00 -3.19 1.88
CA TYR A 48 -19.69 -3.63 3.09
C TYR A 48 -21.05 -2.94 3.19
N ASN A 49 -22.13 -3.72 3.14
CA ASN A 49 -23.48 -3.22 3.38
C ASN A 49 -23.74 -3.16 4.89
N TYR A 50 -23.74 -1.96 5.47
CA TYR A 50 -23.94 -1.76 6.90
C TYR A 50 -25.37 -2.10 7.39
N GLN A 51 -26.37 -2.06 6.51
CA GLN A 51 -27.75 -2.44 6.87
C GLN A 51 -27.89 -3.96 6.98
N GLU A 52 -27.36 -4.69 6.00
CA GLU A 52 -27.37 -6.16 5.98
C GLU A 52 -26.28 -6.79 6.86
N LYS A 53 -25.26 -6.01 7.23
CA LYS A 53 -24.05 -6.45 7.95
C LYS A 53 -23.30 -7.55 7.20
N MET A 54 -23.24 -7.43 5.88
CA MET A 54 -22.59 -8.39 4.98
C MET A 54 -21.75 -7.65 3.94
N TRP A 55 -20.73 -8.33 3.44
CA TRP A 55 -20.02 -7.92 2.25
C TRP A 55 -20.83 -8.33 1.03
N HIS A 56 -20.93 -7.42 0.07
CA HIS A 56 -21.51 -7.68 -1.24
C HIS A 56 -20.39 -7.58 -2.26
N LEU A 57 -20.32 -8.58 -3.14
CA LEU A 57 -19.48 -8.55 -4.33
C LEU A 57 -20.40 -8.68 -5.55
N ILE A 58 -20.39 -7.68 -6.42
CA ILE A 58 -21.23 -7.56 -7.59
C ILE A 58 -20.35 -7.54 -8.84
N GLN A 59 -20.71 -8.32 -9.85
CA GLN A 59 -19.99 -8.39 -11.11
C GLN A 59 -20.94 -8.07 -12.26
N LEU A 60 -20.69 -6.95 -12.94
CA LEU A 60 -21.44 -6.50 -14.11
C LEU A 60 -20.75 -7.00 -15.37
N PHE A 61 -21.29 -8.06 -15.98
CA PHE A 61 -20.63 -8.78 -17.08
C PHE A 61 -21.35 -8.59 -18.42
N ALA A 62 -20.58 -8.26 -19.46
CA ALA A 62 -21.07 -8.09 -20.82
C ALA A 62 -21.07 -9.44 -21.51
N GLU A 63 -22.23 -9.87 -22.00
CA GLU A 63 -22.33 -11.06 -22.84
C GLU A 63 -21.99 -10.74 -24.30
N THR A 64 -22.05 -9.47 -24.70
CA THR A 64 -21.63 -8.99 -26.01
C THR A 64 -20.91 -7.64 -25.91
N LEU A 65 -20.12 -7.28 -26.91
CA LEU A 65 -19.36 -6.01 -26.92
C LEU A 65 -20.27 -4.77 -26.87
N ASP A 66 -21.50 -4.86 -27.38
CA ASP A 66 -22.45 -3.74 -27.42
C ASP A 66 -23.05 -3.40 -26.04
N GLU A 67 -22.80 -4.25 -25.03
CA GLU A 67 -23.34 -4.08 -23.67
C GLU A 67 -22.47 -3.23 -22.75
N GLU A 68 -21.28 -2.79 -23.19
CA GLU A 68 -20.38 -1.96 -22.38
C GLU A 68 -21.08 -0.71 -21.83
N LYS A 69 -21.91 -0.04 -22.66
CA LYS A 69 -22.68 1.13 -22.22
C LYS A 69 -23.64 0.78 -21.07
N ASN A 70 -24.26 -0.39 -21.12
CA ASN A 70 -25.18 -0.84 -20.07
C ASN A 70 -24.42 -1.15 -18.77
N ILE A 71 -23.23 -1.75 -18.86
CA ILE A 71 -22.35 -1.95 -17.70
C ILE A 71 -22.02 -0.62 -17.03
N LEU A 72 -21.58 0.36 -17.81
CA LEU A 72 -21.17 1.66 -17.28
C LEU A 72 -22.33 2.41 -16.60
N LEU A 73 -23.52 2.37 -17.19
CA LEU A 73 -24.71 2.98 -16.58
C LEU A 73 -25.08 2.29 -15.25
N ASN A 74 -25.11 0.95 -15.22
CA ASN A 74 -25.39 0.21 -13.99
C ASN A 74 -24.31 0.45 -12.92
N PHE A 75 -23.05 0.55 -13.33
CA PHE A 75 -21.94 0.88 -12.43
C PHE A 75 -22.16 2.22 -11.72
N ILE A 76 -22.58 3.26 -12.44
CA ILE A 76 -22.85 4.59 -11.88
C ILE A 76 -23.94 4.54 -10.82
N ASP A 77 -25.00 3.74 -11.03
CA ASP A 77 -26.10 3.62 -10.08
C ASP A 77 -25.59 3.15 -8.70
N TYR A 78 -24.64 2.21 -8.68
CA TYR A 78 -23.97 1.78 -7.45
C TYR A 78 -23.05 2.86 -6.84
N MET A 79 -22.36 3.63 -7.67
CA MET A 79 -21.36 4.60 -7.19
C MET A 79 -21.92 5.75 -6.36
N SER A 80 -23.21 6.06 -6.51
CA SER A 80 -23.86 7.14 -5.77
C SER A 80 -23.78 7.02 -4.23
N GLY A 81 -23.53 5.83 -3.70
CA GLY A 81 -23.47 5.57 -2.26
C GLY A 81 -22.07 5.60 -1.62
N PHE A 82 -21.00 5.83 -2.39
CA PHE A 82 -19.62 5.69 -1.91
C PHE A 82 -18.84 7.00 -1.92
N ASP A 83 -18.12 7.25 -0.83
CA ASP A 83 -17.23 8.41 -0.68
C ASP A 83 -15.83 8.13 -1.24
N LYS A 84 -15.44 6.85 -1.30
CA LYS A 84 -14.08 6.45 -1.69
C LYS A 84 -14.06 5.15 -2.49
N ILE A 85 -13.19 5.14 -3.49
CA ILE A 85 -12.94 4.00 -4.36
C ILE A 85 -11.56 3.43 -4.05
N ILE A 86 -11.50 2.15 -3.72
CA ILE A 86 -10.28 1.43 -3.42
C ILE A 86 -9.90 0.57 -4.61
N THR A 87 -8.66 0.69 -5.09
CA THR A 87 -8.15 -0.10 -6.21
C THR A 87 -6.73 -0.57 -5.93
N PHE A 88 -6.23 -1.49 -6.75
CA PHE A 88 -4.82 -1.85 -6.78
C PHE A 88 -4.20 -1.46 -8.12
N ASN A 89 -3.44 -0.36 -8.16
CA ASN A 89 -2.90 0.25 -9.38
C ASN A 89 -3.98 0.85 -10.32
N GLY A 90 -5.18 1.13 -9.79
CA GLY A 90 -6.30 1.66 -10.56
C GLY A 90 -6.21 3.14 -10.92
N ASP A 91 -5.39 3.93 -10.21
CA ASP A 91 -5.10 5.33 -10.61
C ASP A 91 -4.43 5.38 -11.99
N THR A 92 -3.69 4.33 -12.35
CA THR A 92 -2.94 4.26 -13.61
C THR A 92 -3.71 3.54 -14.72
N PHE A 93 -4.67 2.69 -14.35
CA PHE A 93 -5.40 1.84 -15.31
C PHE A 93 -6.91 1.97 -15.18
N ASP A 94 -7.51 1.36 -14.16
CA ASP A 94 -8.96 1.17 -14.00
C ASP A 94 -9.75 2.48 -14.10
N ILE A 95 -9.41 3.47 -13.26
CA ILE A 95 -10.14 4.75 -13.18
C ILE A 95 -10.01 5.55 -14.47
N PRO A 96 -8.79 5.79 -15.02
CA PRO A 96 -8.66 6.40 -16.34
C PRO A 96 -9.39 5.65 -17.43
N PHE A 97 -9.42 4.31 -17.39
CA PHE A 97 -10.13 3.51 -18.39
C PHE A 97 -11.63 3.76 -18.31
N ILE A 98 -12.23 3.64 -17.13
CA ILE A 98 -13.66 3.90 -16.89
C ILE A 98 -14.04 5.31 -17.35
N ASN A 99 -13.34 6.34 -16.88
CA ASN A 99 -13.64 7.75 -17.22
C ASN A 99 -13.54 7.99 -18.74
N ASN A 100 -12.55 7.42 -19.42
CA ASN A 100 -12.45 7.52 -20.88
C ASN A 100 -13.61 6.84 -21.61
N ARG A 101 -14.08 5.68 -21.13
CA ARG A 101 -15.22 4.98 -21.75
C ARG A 101 -16.54 5.70 -21.49
N LEU A 102 -16.74 6.25 -20.29
CA LEU A 102 -17.88 7.12 -19.98
C LEU A 102 -17.96 8.32 -20.93
N ASN A 103 -16.84 9.01 -21.10
CA ASN A 103 -16.71 10.11 -22.06
C ASN A 103 -16.98 9.66 -23.51
N ALA A 104 -16.48 8.51 -23.92
CA ALA A 104 -16.73 7.97 -25.27
C ALA A 104 -18.21 7.68 -25.55
N PHE A 105 -19.01 7.37 -24.52
CA PHE A 105 -20.45 7.19 -24.63
C PHE A 105 -21.27 8.47 -24.32
N ASN A 106 -20.61 9.61 -24.08
CA ASN A 106 -21.22 10.87 -23.64
C ASN A 106 -22.09 10.71 -22.38
N ILE A 107 -21.59 9.96 -21.39
CA ILE A 107 -22.23 9.80 -20.08
C ILE A 107 -21.65 10.83 -19.13
N ASP A 108 -22.51 11.68 -18.54
CA ASP A 108 -22.13 12.76 -17.62
C ASP A 108 -21.84 12.20 -16.22
N TYR A 109 -20.67 11.57 -16.06
CA TYR A 109 -20.16 11.05 -14.80
C TYR A 109 -18.63 10.94 -14.87
N GLU A 110 -17.95 11.22 -13.76
CA GLU A 110 -16.50 11.05 -13.63
C GLU A 110 -16.16 10.53 -12.23
N ILE A 111 -15.31 9.51 -12.17
CA ILE A 111 -14.64 9.14 -10.92
C ILE A 111 -13.55 10.17 -10.65
N ALA A 112 -13.78 11.03 -9.66
CA ALA A 112 -12.84 12.07 -9.26
C ALA A 112 -11.58 11.47 -8.59
N ALA A 113 -10.41 12.02 -8.89
CA ALA A 113 -9.13 11.49 -8.41
C ALA A 113 -9.00 11.56 -6.87
N GLU A 114 -9.61 12.58 -6.24
CA GLU A 114 -9.66 12.75 -4.80
C GLU A 114 -10.45 11.67 -4.06
N ASN A 115 -11.37 11.00 -4.77
CA ASN A 115 -12.14 9.87 -4.23
C ASN A 115 -11.37 8.55 -4.36
N SER A 116 -10.25 8.52 -5.07
CA SER A 116 -9.44 7.31 -5.22
C SER A 116 -8.50 7.09 -4.04
N PHE A 117 -8.41 5.84 -3.60
CA PHE A 117 -7.31 5.33 -2.81
C PHE A 117 -6.69 4.13 -3.53
N ASP A 118 -5.56 4.37 -4.19
CA ASP A 118 -4.77 3.32 -4.83
C ASP A 118 -3.79 2.69 -3.82
N LEU A 119 -4.05 1.44 -3.47
CA LEU A 119 -3.25 0.68 -2.53
C LEU A 119 -1.82 0.42 -3.06
N TYR A 120 -1.66 0.22 -4.37
CA TYR A 120 -0.34 0.03 -4.98
C TYR A 120 0.51 1.28 -4.81
N LYS A 121 -0.08 2.46 -5.04
CA LYS A 121 0.60 3.76 -4.84
C LYS A 121 1.06 3.92 -3.40
N TYR A 122 0.18 3.65 -2.43
CA TYR A 122 0.53 3.72 -1.01
C TYR A 122 1.68 2.78 -0.63
N VAL A 123 1.61 1.51 -1.07
CA VAL A 123 2.68 0.54 -0.81
C VAL A 123 3.98 0.95 -1.50
N ARG A 124 3.92 1.48 -2.73
CA ARG A 124 5.09 1.95 -3.48
C ARG A 124 5.83 3.06 -2.76
N GLU A 125 5.11 4.04 -2.21
CA GLU A 125 5.68 5.12 -1.40
C GLU A 125 6.37 4.61 -0.13
N ASN A 126 6.00 3.42 0.34
CA ASN A 126 6.54 2.77 1.53
C ASN A 126 7.47 1.57 1.22
N LYS A 127 7.85 1.34 -0.05
CA LYS A 127 8.62 0.16 -0.45
C LYS A 127 9.92 -0.02 0.34
N SER A 128 10.63 1.07 0.62
CA SER A 128 11.91 1.05 1.33
C SER A 128 11.80 0.56 2.78
N TYR A 129 10.60 0.52 3.36
CA TYR A 129 10.34 0.03 4.71
C TYR A 129 9.96 -1.47 4.75
N LEU A 130 9.58 -2.06 3.62
CA LEU A 130 8.88 -3.34 3.58
C LEU A 130 9.73 -4.55 3.19
N ASN A 131 10.93 -4.33 2.63
CA ASN A 131 11.81 -5.40 2.12
C ASN A 131 11.05 -6.40 1.21
N LEU A 132 10.42 -5.85 0.17
CA LEU A 132 9.65 -6.63 -0.82
C LEU A 132 10.43 -6.75 -2.13
N GLU A 133 10.57 -7.96 -2.64
CA GLU A 133 11.19 -8.23 -3.96
C GLU A 133 10.57 -7.37 -5.07
N ASN A 134 9.24 -7.32 -5.10
CA ASN A 134 8.47 -6.52 -6.05
C ASN A 134 7.11 -6.12 -5.46
N LEU A 135 6.42 -5.21 -6.14
CA LEU A 135 5.16 -4.63 -5.69
C LEU A 135 3.92 -5.24 -6.38
N LYS A 136 4.06 -6.42 -6.98
CA LYS A 136 2.91 -7.12 -7.56
C LYS A 136 1.96 -7.52 -6.43
N LEU A 137 0.65 -7.51 -6.70
CA LEU A 137 -0.39 -7.92 -5.75
C LEU A 137 -0.06 -9.27 -5.11
N LYS A 138 0.35 -10.26 -5.93
CA LYS A 138 0.76 -11.60 -5.48
C LYS A 138 1.89 -11.61 -4.44
N THR A 139 2.80 -10.65 -4.51
CA THR A 139 3.91 -10.55 -3.54
C THR A 139 3.38 -10.05 -2.19
N LEU A 140 2.41 -9.14 -2.21
CA LEU A 140 1.73 -8.68 -1.00
C LEU A 140 0.81 -9.75 -0.40
N GLU A 141 0.05 -10.47 -1.23
CA GLU A 141 -0.76 -11.63 -0.81
C GLU A 141 0.12 -12.62 -0.03
N LYS A 142 1.23 -13.07 -0.63
CA LYS A 142 2.17 -14.00 0.02
C LYS A 142 2.76 -13.44 1.31
N ARG A 143 3.09 -12.14 1.35
CA ARG A 143 3.62 -11.49 2.56
C ARG A 143 2.64 -11.53 3.72
N LEU A 144 1.34 -11.54 3.41
CA LEU A 144 0.23 -11.59 4.36
C LEU A 144 -0.29 -13.03 4.59
N GLY A 145 0.39 -14.05 4.05
CA GLY A 145 0.00 -15.45 4.22
C GLY A 145 -1.21 -15.87 3.37
N ILE A 146 -1.56 -15.09 2.35
CA ILE A 146 -2.63 -15.42 1.41
C ILE A 146 -2.03 -16.25 0.27
N TYR A 147 -2.53 -17.47 0.13
CA TYR A 147 -2.13 -18.40 -0.92
C TYR A 147 -3.37 -18.87 -1.67
N ARG A 148 -3.54 -18.41 -2.92
CA ARG A 148 -4.60 -18.87 -3.82
C ARG A 148 -4.02 -19.46 -5.09
N GLU A 149 -4.74 -20.40 -5.69
CA GLU A 149 -4.43 -20.92 -7.02
C GLU A 149 -4.91 -19.93 -8.06
N ASP A 150 -4.01 -19.08 -8.55
CA ASP A 150 -4.31 -18.15 -9.64
C ASP A 150 -3.61 -18.63 -10.93
N LEU A 151 -4.34 -19.45 -11.68
CA LEU A 151 -3.87 -20.15 -12.87
C LEU A 151 -3.69 -19.22 -14.08
N TYR A 152 -4.35 -18.07 -14.09
CA TYR A 152 -4.48 -17.20 -15.25
C TYR A 152 -4.14 -15.76 -14.92
N SER A 153 -3.60 -15.03 -15.88
CA SER A 153 -3.38 -13.60 -15.76
C SER A 153 -4.52 -12.81 -16.40
N GLY A 154 -4.67 -11.52 -16.07
CA GLY A 154 -5.60 -10.64 -16.81
C GLY A 154 -5.36 -10.64 -18.33
N LYS A 155 -4.13 -10.91 -18.80
CA LYS A 155 -3.86 -11.08 -20.24
C LYS A 155 -4.52 -12.34 -20.83
N ASP A 156 -4.63 -13.40 -20.04
CA ASP A 156 -5.33 -14.62 -20.43
C ASP A 156 -6.85 -14.40 -20.44
N CYS A 157 -7.38 -13.65 -19.47
CA CYS A 157 -8.78 -13.23 -19.42
C CYS A 157 -9.24 -12.52 -20.70
N ILE A 158 -8.40 -11.66 -21.29
CA ILE A 158 -8.67 -11.04 -22.61
C ILE A 158 -8.94 -12.09 -23.69
N LYS A 159 -8.15 -13.16 -23.72
CA LYS A 159 -8.31 -14.25 -24.71
C LYS A 159 -9.57 -15.05 -24.41
N PHE A 160 -9.79 -15.41 -23.15
CA PHE A 160 -10.97 -16.15 -22.72
C PHE A 160 -12.26 -15.42 -23.07
N TYR A 161 -12.31 -14.10 -22.91
CA TYR A 161 -13.49 -13.32 -23.27
C TYR A 161 -13.72 -13.34 -24.80
N LYS A 162 -12.66 -13.19 -25.59
CA LYS A 162 -12.77 -13.28 -27.06
C LYS A 162 -13.24 -14.65 -27.55
N ASP A 163 -12.81 -15.71 -26.88
CA ASP A 163 -13.22 -17.07 -27.21
C ASP A 163 -14.64 -17.37 -26.71
N TYR A 164 -15.03 -16.85 -25.53
CA TYR A 164 -16.39 -16.88 -25.01
C TYR A 164 -17.39 -16.27 -25.99
N ILE A 165 -17.14 -15.06 -26.50
CA ILE A 165 -18.02 -14.37 -27.46
C ILE A 165 -18.27 -15.19 -28.74
N LYS A 166 -17.29 -15.99 -29.16
CA LYS A 166 -17.40 -16.82 -30.39
C LYS A 166 -18.09 -18.16 -30.14
N THR A 167 -17.92 -18.72 -28.95
CA THR A 167 -18.24 -20.13 -28.67
C THR A 167 -19.41 -20.28 -27.71
N ASN A 168 -19.78 -19.23 -26.97
CA ASN A 168 -20.65 -19.27 -25.80
C ASN A 168 -20.19 -20.30 -24.75
N ASN A 169 -18.88 -20.55 -24.63
CA ASN A 169 -18.34 -21.45 -23.61
C ASN A 169 -18.39 -20.80 -22.23
N TYR A 170 -19.40 -21.16 -21.43
CA TYR A 170 -19.59 -20.64 -20.08
C TYR A 170 -18.46 -20.97 -19.10
N GLU A 171 -17.65 -22.01 -19.34
CA GLU A 171 -16.48 -22.29 -18.50
C GLU A 171 -15.45 -21.14 -18.58
N LEU A 172 -15.28 -20.54 -19.77
CA LEU A 172 -14.39 -19.38 -19.94
C LEU A 172 -14.92 -18.15 -19.20
N ARG A 173 -16.23 -17.94 -19.22
CA ARG A 173 -16.89 -16.88 -18.43
C ARG A 173 -16.65 -17.09 -16.95
N ASP A 174 -16.85 -18.32 -16.46
CA ASP A 174 -16.74 -18.62 -15.03
C ASP A 174 -15.28 -18.46 -14.54
N ILE A 175 -14.30 -18.78 -15.39
CA ILE A 175 -12.87 -18.48 -15.13
C ILE A 175 -12.63 -16.97 -14.99
N ILE A 176 -13.16 -16.16 -15.92
CA ILE A 176 -13.03 -14.69 -15.88
C ILE A 176 -13.67 -14.12 -14.62
N LEU A 177 -14.91 -14.52 -14.32
CA LEU A 177 -15.64 -14.08 -13.13
C LEU A 177 -14.88 -14.46 -11.86
N LYS A 178 -14.31 -15.67 -11.81
CA LYS A 178 -13.52 -16.12 -10.67
C LYS A 178 -12.25 -15.28 -10.46
N HIS A 179 -11.55 -14.92 -11.53
CA HIS A 179 -10.35 -14.09 -11.45
C HIS A 179 -10.66 -12.70 -10.85
N ASN A 180 -11.63 -11.99 -11.41
CA ASN A 180 -12.06 -10.68 -10.91
C ASN A 180 -12.66 -10.77 -9.48
N TYR A 181 -13.40 -11.84 -9.17
CA TYR A 181 -13.91 -12.09 -7.83
C TYR A 181 -12.76 -12.20 -6.83
N ASP A 182 -11.75 -13.01 -7.13
CA ASP A 182 -10.62 -13.23 -6.23
C ASP A 182 -9.81 -11.95 -6.05
N ASP A 183 -9.55 -11.20 -7.13
CA ASP A 183 -8.80 -9.94 -7.06
C ASP A 183 -9.49 -8.94 -6.11
N LEU A 184 -10.83 -8.83 -6.15
CA LEU A 184 -11.60 -8.02 -5.20
C LEU A 184 -11.63 -8.58 -3.78
N TYR A 185 -11.96 -9.87 -3.65
CA TYR A 185 -12.11 -10.53 -2.36
C TYR A 185 -10.82 -10.45 -1.55
N TYR A 186 -9.68 -10.75 -2.18
CA TYR A 186 -8.39 -10.75 -1.50
C TYR A 186 -7.86 -9.35 -1.26
N LEU A 187 -8.18 -8.36 -2.11
CA LEU A 187 -7.76 -6.96 -1.92
C LEU A 187 -8.16 -6.39 -0.55
N VAL A 188 -9.33 -6.79 -0.03
CA VAL A 188 -9.78 -6.40 1.31
C VAL A 188 -8.81 -6.86 2.40
N PHE A 189 -8.27 -8.07 2.29
CA PHE A 189 -7.27 -8.57 3.23
C PHE A 189 -5.90 -7.90 3.03
N ILE A 190 -5.57 -7.48 1.81
CA ILE A 190 -4.32 -6.75 1.53
C ILE A 190 -4.27 -5.40 2.27
N LEU A 191 -5.39 -4.79 2.61
CA LEU A 191 -5.42 -3.57 3.44
C LEU A 191 -4.69 -3.71 4.78
N GLN A 192 -4.51 -4.93 5.30
CA GLN A 192 -3.69 -5.16 6.50
C GLN A 192 -2.23 -4.72 6.33
N ILE A 193 -1.74 -4.54 5.10
CA ILE A 193 -0.43 -3.94 4.85
C ILE A 193 -0.32 -2.51 5.42
N LEU A 194 -1.44 -1.79 5.54
CA LEU A 194 -1.47 -0.46 6.12
C LEU A 194 -1.06 -0.49 7.60
N ASP A 195 -1.58 -1.47 8.35
CA ASP A 195 -1.22 -1.69 9.77
C ASP A 195 0.26 -2.09 9.90
N ILE A 196 0.74 -2.98 9.03
CA ILE A 196 2.16 -3.39 9.02
C ILE A 196 3.07 -2.19 8.76
N ILE A 197 2.74 -1.32 7.81
CA ILE A 197 3.51 -0.10 7.53
C ILE A 197 3.46 0.84 8.75
N ASP A 198 2.31 0.97 9.40
CA ASP A 198 2.13 1.78 10.60
C ASP A 198 3.03 1.30 11.75
N ASP A 199 3.02 0.00 12.00
CA ASP A 199 3.84 -0.66 13.03
C ASP A 199 5.34 -0.54 12.72
N ILE A 200 5.75 -0.75 11.46
CA ILE A 200 7.14 -0.57 11.02
C ILE A 200 7.59 0.87 11.25
N LYS A 201 6.72 1.86 11.08
CA LYS A 201 7.07 3.28 11.30
C LYS A 201 6.94 3.72 12.75
N SER A 202 6.34 2.92 13.62
CA SER A 202 6.12 3.25 15.03
C SER A 202 7.29 2.84 15.92
N VAL A 203 7.73 3.78 16.76
CA VAL A 203 8.77 3.60 17.79
C VAL A 203 8.14 3.85 19.14
N LYS A 204 8.16 2.85 20.03
CA LYS A 204 7.60 2.95 21.38
C LYS A 204 8.65 2.57 22.40
N PHE A 205 8.84 3.40 23.41
CA PHE A 205 9.75 3.13 24.52
C PHE A 205 9.32 3.86 25.78
N ASN A 206 9.73 3.35 26.93
CA ASN A 206 9.44 3.97 28.22
C ASN A 206 10.57 4.91 28.61
N LEU A 207 10.19 6.09 29.09
CA LEU A 207 11.06 7.07 29.72
C LEU A 207 10.50 7.35 31.11
N SER A 208 11.20 6.88 32.14
CA SER A 208 10.70 6.86 33.52
C SER A 208 9.30 6.22 33.57
N ASP A 209 8.27 6.98 33.97
CA ASP A 209 6.88 6.50 34.10
C ASP A 209 6.00 6.83 32.88
N THR A 210 6.58 7.36 31.80
CA THR A 210 5.84 7.75 30.58
C THR A 210 6.25 6.91 29.38
N THR A 211 5.27 6.36 28.65
CA THR A 211 5.51 5.75 27.35
C THR A 211 5.55 6.84 26.28
N ILE A 212 6.66 6.92 25.55
CA ILE A 212 6.81 7.81 24.40
C ILE A 212 6.50 7.00 23.14
N CYS A 213 5.56 7.51 22.35
CA CYS A 213 5.22 7.01 21.02
C CYS A 213 5.72 8.00 19.96
N MET A 214 6.59 7.54 19.07
CA MET A 214 7.05 8.31 17.91
C MET A 214 6.67 7.58 16.63
N LYS A 215 6.35 8.33 15.58
CA LYS A 215 5.97 7.81 14.27
C LYS A 215 6.84 8.43 13.20
N ILE A 216 7.64 7.61 12.53
CA ILE A 216 8.49 8.02 11.43
C ILE A 216 7.59 8.37 10.24
N LYS A 217 7.68 9.61 9.76
CA LYS A 217 6.99 10.06 8.55
C LYS A 217 7.85 9.82 7.32
N ASN A 218 9.09 10.30 7.37
CA ASN A 218 10.01 10.25 6.24
C ASN A 218 11.47 10.08 6.69
N ILE A 219 12.28 9.49 5.82
CA ILE A 219 13.71 9.32 5.97
C ILE A 219 14.37 9.79 4.67
N ILE A 220 15.30 10.74 4.77
CA ILE A 220 16.01 11.28 3.62
C ILE A 220 17.52 11.28 3.85
N LEU A 221 18.28 11.11 2.78
CA LEU A 221 19.72 11.34 2.73
C LEU A 221 19.96 12.74 2.17
N SER A 222 20.58 13.63 2.94
CA SER A 222 20.87 15.01 2.53
C SER A 222 22.32 15.36 2.87
N GLY A 223 23.16 15.50 1.85
CA GLY A 223 24.61 15.58 2.05
C GLY A 223 25.12 14.36 2.83
N ASP A 224 25.80 14.62 3.92
CA ASP A 224 26.36 13.59 4.81
C ASP A 224 25.42 13.21 5.97
N PHE A 225 24.19 13.70 5.96
CA PHE A 225 23.19 13.46 7.01
C PHE A 225 22.08 12.50 6.56
N PHE A 226 21.77 11.58 7.46
CA PHE A 226 20.61 10.71 7.45
C PHE A 226 19.56 11.37 8.34
N ILE A 227 18.51 11.92 7.73
CA ILE A 227 17.51 12.74 8.40
C ILE A 227 16.22 11.95 8.53
N ILE A 228 15.79 11.76 9.77
CA ILE A 228 14.55 11.08 10.14
C ILE A 228 13.59 12.14 10.64
N THR A 229 12.42 12.23 10.02
CA THR A 229 11.37 13.16 10.43
C THR A 229 10.11 12.40 10.78
N GLY A 230 9.32 12.96 11.70
CA GLY A 230 8.09 12.32 12.13
C GLY A 230 7.30 13.14 13.13
N SER A 231 6.38 12.45 13.80
CA SER A 231 5.59 13.01 14.89
C SER A 231 5.81 12.21 16.18
N PHE A 232 5.58 12.82 17.34
CA PHE A 232 5.66 12.14 18.62
C PHE A 232 4.54 12.56 19.56
N GLU A 233 4.25 11.71 20.55
CA GLU A 233 3.33 12.04 21.63
C GLU A 233 4.14 12.50 22.84
N GLY A 234 3.88 13.72 23.31
CA GLY A 234 4.57 14.32 24.44
C GLY A 234 4.36 15.84 24.50
N ASN A 235 4.63 16.42 25.67
CA ASN A 235 4.56 17.88 25.92
C ASN A 235 5.94 18.43 26.31
N PHE A 236 6.96 18.09 25.51
CA PHE A 236 8.33 18.56 25.71
C PHE A 236 8.95 18.93 24.38
N SER A 237 9.92 19.82 24.42
CA SER A 237 10.70 20.25 23.26
C SER A 237 12.18 20.13 23.57
N ILE A 238 12.96 19.65 22.61
CA ILE A 238 14.39 19.44 22.74
C ILE A 238 15.06 20.06 21.53
N GLN A 239 16.13 20.80 21.76
CA GLN A 239 17.02 21.28 20.72
C GLN A 239 18.42 20.86 21.12
N TYR A 240 18.90 19.77 20.53
CA TYR A 240 20.23 19.23 20.78
C TYR A 240 21.04 19.32 19.48
N TYR A 241 22.19 19.98 19.57
CA TYR A 241 23.15 20.09 18.47
C TYR A 241 24.47 19.47 18.90
N GLY A 242 24.78 18.31 18.33
CA GLY A 242 26.01 17.58 18.58
C GLY A 242 26.92 17.58 17.36
N ASN A 243 28.14 17.08 17.54
CA ASN A 243 29.12 17.03 16.45
C ASN A 243 28.67 16.10 15.31
N ASN A 244 28.02 14.98 15.65
CA ASN A 244 27.71 13.90 14.71
C ASN A 244 26.21 13.63 14.60
N TYR A 245 25.39 14.30 15.42
CA TYR A 245 23.93 14.18 15.37
C TYR A 245 23.24 15.40 15.97
N ASN A 246 22.03 15.67 15.47
CA ASN A 246 21.14 16.70 16.00
C ASN A 246 19.77 16.09 16.30
N ILE A 247 19.09 16.62 17.32
CA ILE A 247 17.71 16.25 17.67
C ILE A 247 16.91 17.53 17.86
N ILE A 248 15.81 17.62 17.14
CA ILE A 248 14.86 18.72 17.19
C ILE A 248 13.51 18.09 17.50
N LEU A 249 12.96 18.35 18.69
CA LEU A 249 11.58 18.06 19.05
C LEU A 249 10.83 19.37 19.22
N ASN A 250 9.81 19.58 18.39
CA ASN A 250 9.06 20.83 18.32
C ASN A 250 7.79 20.79 19.17
N GLN A 251 7.29 21.97 19.54
CA GLN A 251 6.04 22.11 20.29
C GLN A 251 4.80 21.65 19.50
N ASP A 252 4.87 21.66 18.17
CA ASP A 252 3.82 21.14 17.28
C ASP A 252 3.83 19.61 17.15
N LYS A 253 4.59 18.93 18.03
CA LYS A 253 4.72 17.46 18.09
C LYS A 253 5.41 16.84 16.89
N THR A 254 6.16 17.62 16.12
CA THR A 254 7.05 17.11 15.08
C THR A 254 8.46 16.88 15.61
N PHE A 255 9.16 15.91 15.03
CA PHE A 255 10.57 15.68 15.31
C PHE A 255 11.42 15.61 14.04
N GLU A 256 12.69 16.00 14.20
CA GLU A 256 13.77 15.75 13.26
C GLU A 256 14.98 15.21 14.01
N ILE A 257 15.54 14.10 13.54
CA ILE A 257 16.81 13.53 13.99
C ILE A 257 17.74 13.47 12.79
N SER A 258 18.85 14.17 12.85
CA SER A 258 19.86 14.22 11.79
C SER A 258 21.12 13.50 12.26
N LEU A 259 21.60 12.51 11.51
CA LEU A 259 22.72 11.65 11.88
C LEU A 259 23.80 11.68 10.79
N GLU A 260 25.06 11.94 11.14
CA GLU A 260 26.16 11.74 10.20
C GLU A 260 26.27 10.25 9.86
N TYR A 261 26.27 9.91 8.57
CA TYR A 261 26.44 8.54 8.10
C TYR A 261 27.73 8.36 7.31
N ASN A 262 28.18 7.12 7.20
CA ASN A 262 29.28 6.71 6.34
C ASN A 262 28.73 5.80 5.24
N VAL A 263 29.45 5.73 4.12
CA VAL A 263 29.09 4.88 2.98
C VAL A 263 30.09 3.75 2.86
N GLY A 264 29.60 2.54 2.60
CA GLY A 264 30.43 1.37 2.40
C GLY A 264 29.77 0.32 1.54
N LEU A 265 30.44 -0.81 1.40
CA LEU A 265 29.93 -2.01 0.76
C LEU A 265 29.75 -3.09 1.83
N VAL A 266 28.55 -3.65 1.91
CA VAL A 266 28.25 -4.76 2.82
C VAL A 266 28.44 -6.12 2.14
N THR A 267 28.24 -6.18 0.82
CA THR A 267 28.70 -7.25 -0.07
C THR A 267 29.41 -6.62 -1.27
N LYS A 268 29.93 -7.42 -2.20
CA LYS A 268 30.63 -6.89 -3.40
C LYS A 268 29.78 -5.93 -4.24
N ASP A 269 28.46 -6.08 -4.18
CA ASP A 269 27.47 -5.44 -5.02
C ASP A 269 26.45 -4.57 -4.26
N LYS A 270 26.39 -4.69 -2.93
CA LYS A 270 25.41 -3.95 -2.12
C LYS A 270 26.03 -2.76 -1.40
N LYS A 271 25.52 -1.58 -1.71
CA LYS A 271 25.92 -0.31 -1.07
C LYS A 271 25.18 -0.17 0.26
N ALA A 272 25.90 0.21 1.31
CA ALA A 272 25.34 0.44 2.63
C ALA A 272 25.64 1.85 3.15
N PHE A 273 24.68 2.38 3.89
CA PHE A 273 24.78 3.60 4.67
C PHE A 273 24.77 3.19 6.15
N TYR A 274 25.73 3.65 6.93
CA TYR A 274 25.94 3.13 8.28
C TYR A 274 26.52 4.15 9.25
N ILE A 275 26.31 3.91 10.54
CA ILE A 275 26.94 4.65 11.64
C ILE A 275 28.15 3.87 12.13
N ASP A 276 29.28 4.56 12.30
CA ASP A 276 30.40 4.06 13.07
C ASP A 276 30.17 4.35 14.56
N LYS A 277 29.85 3.32 15.33
CA LYS A 277 29.54 3.43 16.77
C LYS A 277 30.71 3.97 17.59
N ARG A 278 31.95 3.96 17.07
CA ARG A 278 33.10 4.59 17.75
C ARG A 278 32.98 6.11 17.78
N LYS A 279 32.29 6.71 16.80
CA LYS A 279 31.98 8.15 16.75
C LYS A 279 30.78 8.53 17.62
N LEU A 280 29.92 7.57 17.99
CA LEU A 280 28.73 7.79 18.82
C LEU A 280 28.71 6.82 20.01
N ALA A 281 29.35 7.21 21.10
CA ALA A 281 29.52 6.34 22.26
C ALA A 281 28.19 5.83 22.86
N LEU A 282 27.12 6.60 22.77
CA LEU A 282 25.78 6.24 23.27
C LEU A 282 25.13 5.06 22.51
N LEU A 283 25.62 4.72 21.31
CA LEU A 283 25.11 3.61 20.51
C LEU A 283 25.93 2.33 20.67
N LYS A 284 27.02 2.32 21.45
CA LYS A 284 27.96 1.19 21.54
C LYS A 284 27.28 -0.15 21.82
N ASP A 285 26.28 -0.13 22.70
CA ASP A 285 25.55 -1.31 23.18
C ASP A 285 24.43 -1.77 22.24
N ILE A 286 24.18 -1.07 21.12
CA ILE A 286 23.20 -1.49 20.12
C ILE A 286 23.85 -2.54 19.21
N GLU A 287 23.26 -3.72 19.14
CA GLU A 287 23.61 -4.73 18.14
C GLU A 287 22.88 -4.47 16.83
N ASP A 288 23.55 -4.73 15.71
CA ASP A 288 22.93 -4.62 14.40
C ASP A 288 21.93 -5.76 14.20
N CYS A 289 20.67 -5.41 13.91
CA CYS A 289 19.58 -6.37 13.75
C CYS A 289 19.52 -7.00 12.34
N THR A 290 20.46 -6.68 11.45
CA THR A 290 20.47 -7.26 10.10
C THR A 290 21.20 -8.60 10.06
N ASN A 291 20.95 -9.38 9.02
CA ASN A 291 21.60 -10.68 8.82
C ASN A 291 22.99 -10.57 8.15
N TYR A 292 23.53 -9.36 8.02
CA TYR A 292 24.81 -9.13 7.35
C TYR A 292 25.99 -9.38 8.31
N GLN A 293 27.03 -10.03 7.80
CA GLN A 293 28.27 -10.23 8.55
C GLN A 293 29.11 -8.94 8.53
N ILE A 294 28.93 -8.10 9.54
CA ILE A 294 29.61 -6.81 9.67
C ILE A 294 30.35 -6.70 11.02
N SER A 295 31.21 -5.70 11.15
CA SER A 295 31.90 -5.43 12.42
C SER A 295 30.90 -4.99 13.49
N ASN A 296 31.11 -5.44 14.74
CA ASN A 296 30.35 -5.00 15.92
C ASN A 296 30.41 -3.47 16.17
N ASN A 297 31.25 -2.70 15.47
CA ASN A 297 31.30 -1.25 15.56
C ASN A 297 30.44 -0.54 14.50
N ILE A 298 29.77 -1.28 13.61
CA ILE A 298 28.94 -0.76 12.54
C ILE A 298 27.47 -0.97 12.91
N LEU A 299 26.64 0.01 12.59
CA LEU A 299 25.19 -0.10 12.66
C LEU A 299 24.60 0.39 11.33
N LEU A 300 23.93 -0.49 10.59
CA LEU A 300 23.40 -0.18 9.26
C LEU A 300 22.13 0.66 9.37
N LEU A 301 22.03 1.67 8.49
CA LEU A 301 20.84 2.53 8.35
C LEU A 301 20.05 2.15 7.10
N GLN A 302 20.76 1.83 6.01
CA GLN A 302 20.16 1.50 4.73
C GLN A 302 21.10 0.59 3.94
N VAL A 303 20.55 -0.43 3.27
CA VAL A 303 21.26 -1.23 2.28
C VAL A 303 20.53 -1.12 0.95
N ASP A 304 21.25 -0.71 -0.08
CA ASP A 304 20.74 -0.30 -1.39
C ASP A 304 19.60 0.72 -1.27
N LYS A 305 18.34 0.28 -1.37
CA LYS A 305 17.13 1.12 -1.30
C LYS A 305 16.27 0.82 -0.07
N GLU A 306 16.70 -0.10 0.79
CA GLU A 306 15.92 -0.60 1.90
C GLU A 306 16.48 -0.10 3.22
N PHE A 307 15.61 0.46 4.07
CA PHE A 307 15.98 0.95 5.37
C PHE A 307 16.09 -0.20 6.37
N CYS A 308 17.15 -0.17 7.18
CA CYS A 308 17.34 -1.07 8.32
C CYS A 308 16.50 -0.56 9.50
N ILE A 309 15.17 -0.70 9.41
CA ILE A 309 14.24 -0.01 10.31
C ILE A 309 14.44 -0.38 11.78
N ASP A 310 14.70 -1.65 12.12
CA ASP A 310 14.90 -2.03 13.51
C ASP A 310 16.11 -1.32 14.15
N ASN A 311 17.21 -1.19 13.40
CA ASN A 311 18.37 -0.40 13.82
C ASN A 311 17.98 1.08 14.02
N ILE A 312 17.25 1.65 13.05
CA ILE A 312 16.78 3.05 13.11
C ILE A 312 15.91 3.28 14.35
N LYS A 313 15.01 2.36 14.69
CA LYS A 313 14.16 2.45 15.88
C LYS A 313 14.99 2.46 17.16
N GLU A 314 15.97 1.56 17.29
CA GLU A 314 16.84 1.53 18.47
C GLU A 314 17.73 2.77 18.56
N ILE A 315 18.19 3.33 17.43
CA ILE A 315 18.91 4.61 17.40
C ILE A 315 18.00 5.73 17.92
N ILE A 316 16.79 5.90 17.38
CA ILE A 316 15.84 6.94 17.83
C ILE A 316 15.62 6.83 19.33
N LYS A 317 15.31 5.63 19.83
CA LYS A 317 15.11 5.36 21.25
C LYS A 317 16.32 5.77 22.09
N LYS A 318 17.53 5.34 21.74
CA LYS A 318 18.74 5.69 22.50
C LYS A 318 19.06 7.17 22.47
N LEU A 319 18.87 7.84 21.33
CA LEU A 319 19.10 9.27 21.20
C LEU A 319 18.15 10.08 22.07
N ILE A 320 16.85 9.78 22.04
CA ILE A 320 15.85 10.49 22.85
C ILE A 320 16.05 10.21 24.34
N MET A 321 16.29 8.96 24.74
CA MET A 321 16.50 8.61 26.16
C MET A 321 17.74 9.25 26.80
N ASN A 322 18.74 9.69 26.01
CA ASN A 322 19.93 10.38 26.52
C ASN A 322 19.80 11.91 26.46
N SER A 323 18.74 12.43 25.84
CA SER A 323 18.55 13.87 25.60
C SER A 323 17.45 14.49 26.47
N ILE A 324 16.71 13.66 27.20
CA ILE A 324 15.74 14.01 28.25
C ILE A 324 16.30 13.49 29.56
#